data_AF-A0A843YUQ6-F1
#
_entry.id   AF-A0A843YUQ6-F1
#
_cell.length_a   1.000
_cell.length_b   1.000
_cell.length_c   1.000
_cell.angle_alpha   90.00
_cell.angle_beta   90.00
_cell.angle_gamma   90.00
#
_symmetry.space_group_name_H-M   'P 1'
#
loop_
_entity.id
_entity.type
_entity.pdbx_description
1 polymer ?
#
loop_
_entity_poly.entity_id
_entity_poly.type
_entity_poly.pdbx_seq_one_letter_code
_entity_poly.pdbx_strand_id
1 'polypeptide(L)'
;MKTTPFLSATTVKKLDEPVTYDPCYLLDALIEKLQVKNDAGLCRRLGIQPPVISKIRHHRKPVGAAILIRMHEESDLTISELRTLLGDRRKKFRISDKQFKPKQG
;
A
#
# COMPACT_ATOMS: atom_id res chain seq x y z
N MET A 1 8.91 -34.01 -8.12
CA MET A 1 9.34 -32.64 -8.46
C MET A 1 8.39 -32.10 -9.53
N LYS A 2 7.55 -31.12 -9.21
CA LYS A 2 6.66 -30.49 -10.19
C LYS A 2 7.05 -29.02 -10.29
N THR A 3 7.83 -28.73 -11.31
CA THR A 3 8.13 -27.39 -11.82
C THR A 3 6.79 -26.71 -12.09
N THR A 4 6.51 -25.62 -11.37
CA THR A 4 5.33 -24.79 -11.65
C THR A 4 5.86 -23.55 -12.39
N PRO A 5 5.31 -23.22 -13.56
CA PRO A 5 5.98 -22.35 -14.50
C PRO A 5 6.05 -20.90 -14.03
N PHE A 6 7.22 -20.36 -14.32
CA PHE A 6 7.63 -18.98 -14.47
C PHE A 6 6.53 -18.02 -14.97
N LEU A 7 6.39 -16.92 -14.25
CA LEU A 7 6.12 -15.56 -14.72
C LEU A 7 5.07 -15.42 -15.85
N SER A 8 3.80 -15.44 -15.46
CA SER A 8 2.69 -15.10 -16.35
C SER A 8 2.40 -13.61 -16.31
N ALA A 9 2.71 -12.97 -17.43
CA ALA A 9 2.10 -11.75 -17.93
C ALA A 9 2.36 -10.46 -17.14
N THR A 10 3.45 -9.80 -17.52
CA THR A 10 3.46 -8.39 -17.96
C THR A 10 2.05 -7.84 -18.20
N THR A 11 1.46 -7.20 -17.19
CA THR A 11 0.42 -6.21 -17.47
C THR A 11 1.15 -4.98 -17.97
N VAL A 12 1.20 -4.84 -19.29
CA VAL A 12 1.54 -3.58 -19.95
C VAL A 12 0.47 -2.59 -19.52
N LYS A 13 0.68 -1.91 -18.38
CA LYS A 13 -0.22 -0.85 -17.91
C LYS A 13 0.01 0.33 -18.86
N LYS A 14 -0.97 0.52 -19.74
CA LYS A 14 -1.19 1.67 -20.63
C LYS A 14 -0.65 2.96 -20.00
N LEU A 15 0.29 3.60 -20.70
CA LEU A 15 1.11 4.73 -20.20
C LEU A 15 0.32 6.04 -19.92
N ASP A 16 -0.99 6.07 -20.18
CA ASP A 16 -1.82 7.28 -20.08
C ASP A 16 -3.00 7.17 -19.10
N GLU A 17 -3.17 6.05 -18.40
CA GLU A 17 -4.27 5.94 -17.45
C GLU A 17 -3.92 6.69 -16.16
N PRO A 18 -4.81 7.54 -15.62
CA PRO A 18 -4.54 8.21 -14.37
C PRO A 18 -4.42 7.15 -13.27
N VAL A 19 -3.18 6.76 -12.90
CA VAL A 19 -2.86 6.01 -11.67
C VAL A 19 -3.69 6.59 -10.53
N THR A 20 -4.77 5.89 -10.22
CA THR A 20 -5.74 6.19 -9.19
C THR A 20 -5.19 5.74 -7.85
N TYR A 21 -5.63 6.42 -6.79
CA TYR A 21 -5.23 6.09 -5.43
C TYR A 21 -5.75 4.70 -5.04
N ASP A 22 -4.85 3.73 -4.90
CA ASP A 22 -5.17 2.33 -4.64
C ASP A 22 -4.35 1.75 -3.47
N PRO A 23 -4.88 1.82 -2.23
CA PRO A 23 -4.25 1.20 -1.08
C PRO A 23 -4.27 -0.33 -1.09
N CYS A 24 -5.18 -0.97 -1.82
CA CYS A 24 -5.25 -2.43 -1.88
C CYS A 24 -4.02 -2.97 -2.59
N TYR A 25 -3.67 -2.39 -3.73
CA TYR A 25 -2.46 -2.76 -4.46
C TYR A 25 -1.18 -2.61 -3.64
N LEU A 26 -1.05 -1.53 -2.85
CA LEU A 26 0.06 -1.36 -1.91
C LEU A 26 0.12 -2.50 -0.88
N LEU A 27 -1.02 -2.84 -0.26
CA LEU A 27 -1.06 -3.88 0.78
C LEU A 27 -0.76 -5.26 0.21
N ASP A 28 -1.26 -5.57 -0.99
CA ASP A 28 -1.01 -6.85 -1.65
C ASP A 28 0.47 -6.98 -2.05
N ALA A 29 1.07 -5.92 -2.60
CA ALA A 29 2.51 -5.88 -2.88
C ALA A 29 3.36 -6.07 -1.61
N LEU A 30 2.93 -5.52 -0.47
CA LEU A 30 3.61 -5.72 0.82
C LEU A 30 3.45 -7.15 1.35
N ILE A 31 2.29 -7.78 1.14
CA ILE A 31 2.07 -9.19 1.51
C ILE A 31 3.07 -10.08 0.78
N GLU A 32 3.22 -9.86 -0.53
CA GLU A 32 4.17 -10.59 -1.36
C GLU A 32 5.62 -10.28 -0.97
N LYS A 33 5.98 -9.00 -0.82
CA LYS A 33 7.35 -8.58 -0.49
C LYS A 33 7.82 -9.11 0.87
N LEU A 34 6.95 -9.09 1.87
CA LEU A 34 7.25 -9.54 3.23
C LEU A 34 7.02 -11.05 3.42
N GLN A 35 6.59 -11.77 2.37
CA GLN A 35 6.30 -13.20 2.42
C GLN A 35 5.32 -13.58 3.55
N VAL A 36 4.35 -12.70 3.82
CA VAL A 36 3.30 -12.96 4.81
C VAL A 36 2.08 -13.59 4.13
N LYS A 37 1.36 -14.45 4.86
CA LYS A 37 0.23 -15.20 4.27
C LYS A 37 -1.03 -14.35 4.06
N ASN A 38 -1.26 -13.36 4.93
CA ASN A 38 -2.48 -12.56 4.95
C ASN A 38 -2.30 -11.25 5.72
N ASP A 39 -3.36 -10.43 5.75
CA ASP A 39 -3.43 -9.18 6.50
C ASP A 39 -3.09 -9.31 7.98
N ALA A 40 -3.43 -10.43 8.63
CA ALA A 40 -3.10 -10.63 10.03
C ALA A 40 -1.58 -10.76 10.22
N GLY A 41 -0.89 -11.43 9.30
CA GLY A 41 0.57 -11.46 9.25
C GLY A 41 1.16 -10.06 9.00
N LEU A 42 0.59 -9.33 8.04
CA LEU A 42 1.00 -7.97 7.73
C LEU A 42 0.84 -7.03 8.95
N CYS A 43 -0.28 -7.12 9.66
CA CYS A 43 -0.54 -6.35 10.88
C CYS A 43 0.52 -6.59 11.96
N ARG A 44 0.91 -7.86 12.16
CA ARG A 44 1.93 -8.24 13.15
C ARG A 44 3.30 -7.68 12.78
N ARG A 45 3.69 -7.76 11.50
CA ARG A 45 4.97 -7.22 11.01
C ARG A 45 5.00 -5.70 11.14
N LEU A 46 3.98 -5.01 10.66
CA LEU A 46 3.93 -3.54 10.71
C LEU A 46 3.66 -2.96 12.11
N GLY A 47 3.33 -3.79 13.11
CA GLY A 47 2.93 -3.32 14.45
C GLY A 47 1.61 -2.53 14.45
N ILE A 48 0.67 -2.90 13.57
CA ILE A 48 -0.59 -2.17 13.34
C ILE A 48 -1.77 -3.04 13.76
N GLN A 49 -2.80 -2.40 14.31
CA GLN A 49 -4.03 -3.12 14.65
C GLN A 49 -4.83 -3.52 13.40
N PRO A 50 -5.43 -4.74 13.35
CA PRO A 50 -6.25 -5.21 12.23
C PRO A 50 -7.35 -4.25 11.73
N PRO A 51 -8.07 -3.51 12.61
CA PRO A 51 -9.07 -2.55 12.16
C PRO A 51 -8.51 -1.42 11.28
N VAL A 52 -7.21 -1.11 11.39
CA VAL A 52 -6.58 -0.06 10.57
C VAL A 52 -6.37 -0.56 9.15
N ILE A 53 -5.81 -1.75 8.96
CA ILE A 53 -5.61 -2.36 7.64
C ILE A 53 -6.95 -2.61 6.96
N SER A 54 -7.93 -3.13 7.70
CA SER A 54 -9.29 -3.31 7.18
C SER A 54 -9.89 -1.99 6.69
N LYS A 55 -9.79 -0.89 7.46
CA LYS A 55 -10.30 0.41 7.01
C LYS A 55 -9.56 0.97 5.79
N ILE A 56 -8.28 0.63 5.61
CA ILE A 56 -7.49 1.04 4.45
C ILE A 56 -7.94 0.27 3.20
N ARG A 57 -8.10 -1.06 3.29
CA ARG A 57 -8.63 -1.89 2.19
C ARG A 57 -10.00 -1.45 1.71
N HIS A 58 -10.85 -1.01 2.64
CA HIS A 58 -12.20 -0.53 2.30
C HIS A 58 -12.24 0.98 2.00
N HIS A 59 -11.10 1.63 1.77
CA HIS A 59 -10.99 3.07 1.47
C HIS A 59 -11.65 4.00 2.51
N ARG A 60 -11.91 3.50 3.73
CA ARG A 60 -12.50 4.25 4.84
C ARG A 60 -11.47 5.07 5.60
N LYS A 61 -10.18 4.71 5.48
CA LYS A 61 -9.06 5.45 6.06
C LYS A 61 -7.95 5.61 5.02
N PRO A 62 -7.52 6.83 4.70
CA PRO A 62 -6.38 7.03 3.83
C PRO A 62 -5.09 6.60 4.55
N VAL A 63 -4.14 6.10 3.78
CA VAL A 63 -2.76 5.86 4.19
C VAL A 63 -2.12 7.21 4.54
N GLY A 64 -1.68 7.33 5.80
CA GLY A 64 -1.03 8.54 6.36
C GLY A 64 0.51 8.41 6.41
N ALA A 65 1.18 9.45 6.89
CA ALA A 65 2.65 9.43 6.99
C ALA A 65 3.17 8.34 7.95
N ALA A 66 2.58 8.24 9.14
CA ALA A 66 3.03 7.30 10.16
C ALA A 66 2.99 5.83 9.70
N ILE A 67 1.96 5.44 8.96
CA ILE A 67 1.84 4.06 8.46
C ILE A 67 2.80 3.79 7.30
N LEU A 68 3.06 4.78 6.44
CA LEU A 68 4.06 4.68 5.37
C LEU A 68 5.47 4.51 5.91
N ILE A 69 5.80 5.21 7.01
CA ILE A 69 7.10 5.04 7.69
C ILE A 69 7.24 3.61 8.19
N ARG A 70 6.21 3.05 8.86
CA ARG A 70 6.23 1.63 9.26
C ARG A 70 6.39 0.67 8.09
N MET A 71 5.71 0.93 6.98
CA MET A 71 5.85 0.12 5.77
C MET A 71 7.26 0.20 5.20
N HIS A 72 7.89 1.38 5.21
CA HIS A 72 9.27 1.58 4.79
C HIS A 72 10.24 0.78 5.67
N GLU A 73 10.11 0.91 7.00
CA GLU A 73 10.96 0.22 7.97
C GLU A 73 10.91 -1.31 7.83
N GLU A 74 9.73 -1.88 7.55
CA GLU A 74 9.58 -3.34 7.51
C GLU A 74 9.86 -3.96 6.14
N SER A 75 9.71 -3.21 5.05
CA SER A 75 9.83 -3.72 3.68
C SER A 75 11.09 -3.30 2.94
N ASP A 76 11.88 -2.41 3.53
CA ASP A 76 13.04 -1.74 2.93
C ASP A 76 12.72 -0.98 1.62
N LEU A 77 11.44 -0.78 1.31
CA LEU A 77 11.00 0.01 0.16
C LEU A 77 11.10 1.49 0.49
N THR A 78 11.65 2.29 -0.42
CA THR A 78 11.68 3.74 -0.26
C THR A 78 10.26 4.30 -0.18
N ILE A 79 10.11 5.45 0.49
CA ILE A 79 8.82 6.16 0.54
C ILE A 79 8.32 6.49 -0.87
N SER A 80 9.22 6.72 -1.83
CA SER A 80 8.86 6.97 -3.23
C SER A 80 8.20 5.74 -3.88
N GLU A 81 8.79 4.55 -3.70
CA GLU A 81 8.22 3.30 -4.22
C GLU A 81 6.86 3.00 -3.59
N LEU A 82 6.73 3.17 -2.27
CA LEU A 82 5.45 2.99 -1.58
C LEU A 82 4.37 3.95 -2.12
N ARG A 83 4.75 5.18 -2.48
CA ARG A 83 3.82 6.15 -3.10
C ARG A 83 3.45 5.78 -4.52
N THR A 84 4.38 5.24 -5.29
CA THR A 84 4.12 4.71 -6.63
C THR A 84 3.13 3.56 -6.57
N LEU A 85 3.34 2.61 -5.65
CA LEU A 85 2.39 1.51 -5.39
C LEU A 85 1.02 2.04 -4.95
N LEU A 86 0.98 3.04 -4.07
CA LEU A 86 -0.26 3.63 -3.61
C LEU A 86 -1.00 4.44 -4.69
N GLY A 87 -0.34 4.80 -5.79
CA GLY A 87 -0.85 5.79 -6.74
C GLY A 87 -0.98 7.20 -6.13
N ASP A 88 -0.19 7.51 -5.10
CA ASP A 88 -0.32 8.75 -4.34
C ASP A 88 0.46 9.92 -4.95
N ARG A 89 -0.26 10.70 -5.75
CA ARG A 89 0.25 11.92 -6.40
C ARG A 89 0.26 13.17 -5.52
N ARG A 90 -0.09 13.07 -4.23
CA ARG A 90 -0.18 14.26 -3.36
C ARG A 90 1.20 14.92 -3.17
N LYS A 91 1.26 16.24 -3.27
CA LYS A 91 2.51 17.00 -3.03
C LYS A 91 2.91 17.05 -1.54
N LYS A 92 1.97 16.87 -0.62
CA LYS A 92 2.19 16.95 0.84
C LYS A 92 1.60 15.74 1.56
N PHE A 93 2.32 15.25 2.57
CA PHE A 93 1.87 14.15 3.42
C PHE A 93 0.81 14.58 4.42
N ARG A 94 -0.04 13.62 4.77
CA ARG A 94 -0.95 13.75 5.90
C ARG A 94 -0.19 13.44 7.18
N ILE A 95 0.20 14.49 7.89
CA ILE A 95 0.87 14.39 9.19
C ILE A 95 -0.11 13.91 10.27
N SER A 96 -1.41 14.16 10.10
CA SER A 96 -2.47 13.64 10.98
C SER A 96 -3.72 13.21 10.22
N ASP A 97 -4.60 12.46 10.88
CA ASP A 97 -5.91 12.06 10.39
C ASP A 97 -6.86 13.25 10.17
N LYS A 98 -6.63 14.38 10.86
CA LYS A 98 -7.44 15.60 10.78
C LYS A 98 -6.91 16.60 9.75
N GLN A 99 -5.59 16.73 9.60
CA GLN A 99 -4.95 17.68 8.68
C GLN A 99 -4.92 17.11 7.25
N PHE A 100 -5.23 17.93 6.24
CA PHE A 100 -5.16 17.56 4.80
C PHE A 100 -6.15 16.46 4.35
N LYS A 101 -7.39 16.48 4.87
CA LYS A 101 -8.52 15.77 4.21
C LYS A 101 -8.78 16.38 2.83
N PRO A 102 -8.92 15.56 1.76
CA PRO A 102 -9.45 16.09 0.51
C PRO A 102 -10.80 16.71 0.84
N LYS A 103 -11.03 17.96 0.41
CA LYS A 103 -12.36 18.57 0.48
C LYS A 103 -13.28 17.63 -0.29
N GLN A 104 -14.29 17.08 0.40
CA GLN A 104 -15.34 16.34 -0.28
C GLN A 104 -16.02 17.38 -1.20
N GLY A 105 -15.87 17.18 -2.50
CA GLY A 105 -16.63 17.90 -3.51
C GLY A 105 -18.05 17.36 -3.56
#